data_AF-A0A2N9AQJ8-F1
#
_entry.id   AF-A0A2N9AQJ8-F1
#
_cell.length_a   1.000
_cell.length_b   1.000
_cell.length_c   1.000
_cell.angle_alpha   90.00
_cell.angle_beta   90.00
_cell.angle_gamma   90.00
#
_symmetry.space_group_name_H-M   'P 1'
#
loop_
_entity.id
_entity.type
_entity.pdbx_description
1 polymer ?
#
loop_
_entity_poly.entity_id
_entity_poly.type
_entity_poly.pdbx_seq_one_letter_code
_entity_poly.pdbx_strand_id
1 'polypeptide(L)'
;MYYFDKKLQYPVRVDSPDPIYARMLQQAIGGVEGEIRVCMQYFFQAWGNRAPNTKYRDMLLHTATEEIGHIEMLATAVAMNLENAPTKVQEAGAADAIVGAVMGGENPRHIAEGMLHKHLLSSGMAAFPGNSDGVPFDMNHIYASGNIAADMYCNVAAEATGRTLAVRLSNATNDPGMKDMWSFLIARDTMHQQQWLAVIEELGGTEGALPIPNSFPQSEENQKFNYSFFATNRNGAPPPEGRWTAGPSIDGKGNFSVFQNEPMGQEPVLGPARPDSGAETQQIG
;
A
#
# COMPACT_ATOMS: atom_id res chain seq x y z
N MET A 1 10.01 -3.69 23.50
CA MET A 1 9.99 -5.09 23.93
C MET A 1 8.78 -5.73 23.28
N TYR A 2 8.94 -6.91 22.66
CA TYR A 2 7.87 -7.68 22.01
C TYR A 2 7.78 -9.05 22.65
N TYR A 3 6.60 -9.65 22.61
CA TYR A 3 6.35 -11.03 23.02
C TYR A 3 5.94 -11.83 21.79
N PHE A 4 6.25 -13.12 21.79
CA PHE A 4 5.95 -14.05 20.70
C PHE A 4 5.22 -15.27 21.26
N ASP A 5 4.19 -15.71 20.55
CA ASP A 5 3.51 -17.00 20.74
C ASP A 5 3.80 -17.88 19.51
N LYS A 6 3.88 -19.21 19.71
CA LYS A 6 4.16 -20.15 18.61
C LYS A 6 2.99 -20.32 17.63
N LYS A 7 1.80 -19.83 17.98
CA LYS A 7 0.60 -19.95 17.17
C LYS A 7 0.45 -18.77 16.23
N LEU A 8 0.07 -19.07 14.99
CA LEU A 8 -0.42 -18.08 14.02
C LEU A 8 -1.69 -17.41 14.56
N GLN A 9 -1.91 -16.15 14.17
CA GLN A 9 -3.09 -15.38 14.58
C GLN A 9 -4.41 -16.02 14.11
N TYR A 10 -4.40 -16.61 12.92
CA TYR A 10 -5.52 -17.34 12.33
C TYR A 10 -5.01 -18.60 11.60
N PRO A 11 -5.82 -19.67 11.44
CA PRO A 11 -5.40 -20.85 10.70
C PRO A 11 -4.90 -20.53 9.28
N VAL A 12 -3.76 -21.13 8.93
CA VAL A 12 -3.22 -21.13 7.57
C VAL A 12 -3.20 -22.59 7.12
N ARG A 13 -3.97 -22.89 6.07
CA ARG A 13 -4.10 -24.23 5.50
C ARG A 13 -3.97 -24.13 3.99
N VAL A 14 -3.12 -24.96 3.40
CA VAL A 14 -2.97 -25.12 1.94
C VAL A 14 -3.37 -26.55 1.63
N ASP A 15 -4.52 -26.72 0.98
CA ASP A 15 -5.05 -28.04 0.59
C ASP A 15 -4.42 -28.52 -0.74
N SER A 16 -3.96 -27.60 -1.58
CA SER A 16 -3.33 -27.85 -2.88
C SER A 16 -2.20 -26.84 -3.12
N PRO A 17 -0.94 -27.19 -2.77
CA PRO A 17 0.21 -26.30 -2.94
C PRO A 17 0.39 -25.79 -4.38
N ASP A 18 0.55 -24.48 -4.53
CA ASP A 18 0.75 -23.81 -5.82
C ASP A 18 1.96 -22.85 -5.78
N PRO A 19 3.11 -23.25 -6.37
CA PRO A 19 4.32 -22.43 -6.39
C PRO A 19 4.19 -21.13 -7.20
N ILE A 20 3.28 -21.07 -8.17
CA ILE A 20 2.99 -19.85 -8.95
C ILE A 20 2.18 -18.90 -8.07
N TYR A 21 1.21 -19.42 -7.33
CA TYR A 21 0.46 -18.62 -6.37
C TYR A 21 1.35 -18.11 -5.22
N ALA A 22 2.32 -18.90 -4.76
CA ALA A 22 3.32 -18.46 -3.78
C ALA A 22 4.09 -17.20 -4.24
N ARG A 23 4.35 -17.07 -5.55
CA ARG A 23 4.90 -15.83 -6.13
C ARG A 23 3.91 -14.67 -6.03
N MET A 24 2.62 -14.89 -6.28
CA MET A 24 1.62 -13.83 -6.14
C MET A 24 1.47 -13.36 -4.70
N LEU A 25 1.49 -14.28 -3.72
CA LEU A 25 1.42 -13.98 -2.30
C LEU A 25 2.52 -13.01 -1.83
N GLN A 26 3.69 -13.01 -2.47
CA GLN A 26 4.76 -12.06 -2.16
C GLN A 26 4.33 -10.59 -2.33
N GLN A 27 3.36 -10.30 -3.21
CA GLN A 27 2.83 -8.94 -3.34
C GLN A 27 2.16 -8.47 -2.04
N ALA A 28 1.47 -9.36 -1.32
CA ALA A 28 0.86 -9.03 -0.05
C ALA A 28 1.88 -8.94 1.10
N ILE A 29 3.12 -9.38 0.91
CA ILE A 29 4.18 -9.27 1.91
C ILE A 29 5.01 -8.00 1.65
N GLY A 30 5.75 -8.00 0.55
CA GLY A 30 6.74 -6.97 0.21
C GLY A 30 6.35 -6.05 -0.94
N GLY A 31 5.11 -6.13 -1.43
CA GLY A 31 4.55 -5.13 -2.34
C GLY A 31 4.19 -3.83 -1.63
N VAL A 32 3.91 -2.78 -2.41
CA VAL A 32 3.54 -1.46 -1.86
C VAL A 32 2.15 -1.47 -1.18
N GLU A 33 1.31 -2.45 -1.49
CA GLU A 33 0.04 -2.70 -0.81
C GLU A 33 0.15 -3.79 0.28
N GLY A 34 1.36 -4.30 0.55
CA GLY A 34 1.57 -5.44 1.45
C GLY A 34 1.83 -5.11 2.91
N GLU A 35 1.84 -6.15 3.73
CA GLU A 35 1.84 -6.04 5.20
C GLU A 35 3.11 -5.43 5.79
N ILE A 36 4.26 -5.55 5.11
CA ILE A 36 5.49 -4.88 5.58
C ILE A 36 5.30 -3.36 5.61
N ARG A 37 4.58 -2.79 4.63
CA ARG A 37 4.31 -1.35 4.60
C ARG A 37 3.50 -0.93 5.81
N VAL A 38 2.34 -1.54 6.02
CA VAL A 38 1.41 -1.15 7.09
C VAL A 38 2.02 -1.41 8.47
N CYS A 39 2.65 -2.56 8.67
CA CYS A 39 3.40 -2.88 9.89
C CYS A 39 4.41 -1.78 10.26
N MET A 40 5.33 -1.47 9.33
CA MET A 40 6.38 -0.50 9.61
C MET A 40 5.83 0.92 9.70
N GLN A 41 4.88 1.28 8.83
CA GLN A 41 4.22 2.58 8.87
C GLN A 41 3.57 2.85 10.22
N TYR A 42 2.81 1.89 10.75
CA TYR A 42 2.12 2.05 12.02
C TYR A 42 3.10 2.10 13.20
N PHE A 43 4.21 1.35 13.16
CA PHE A 43 5.28 1.50 14.15
C PHE A 43 5.93 2.88 14.14
N PHE A 44 6.33 3.38 12.97
CA PHE A 44 6.99 4.68 12.87
C PHE A 44 6.04 5.84 13.22
N GLN A 45 4.77 5.75 12.84
CA GLN A 45 3.74 6.68 13.28
C GLN A 45 3.55 6.63 14.80
N ALA A 46 3.52 5.44 15.40
CA ALA A 46 3.38 5.30 16.85
C ALA A 46 4.58 5.89 17.61
N TRP A 47 5.81 5.55 17.20
CA TRP A 47 7.03 6.02 17.85
C TRP A 47 7.23 7.52 17.68
N GLY A 48 6.77 8.07 16.55
CA GLY A 48 6.75 9.50 16.27
C GLY A 48 5.57 10.27 16.86
N ASN A 49 4.56 9.59 17.44
CA ASN A 49 3.31 10.24 17.85
C ASN A 49 3.53 11.29 18.96
N ARG A 50 2.91 12.46 18.78
CA ARG A 50 2.98 13.62 19.69
C ARG A 50 1.62 14.12 20.18
N ALA A 51 0.58 13.29 20.12
CA ALA A 51 -0.72 13.66 20.67
C ALA A 51 -0.61 13.94 22.18
N PRO A 52 -1.47 14.79 22.77
CA PRO A 52 -1.41 15.15 24.20
C PRO A 52 -1.53 13.96 25.17
N ASN A 53 -2.05 12.82 24.71
CA ASN A 53 -2.12 11.58 25.46
C ASN A 53 -1.68 10.39 24.58
N THR A 54 -1.52 9.22 25.19
CA THR A 54 -0.97 8.04 24.51
C THR A 54 -1.98 7.24 23.70
N LYS A 55 -3.27 7.60 23.70
CA LYS A 55 -4.34 6.79 23.09
C LYS A 55 -4.02 6.38 21.65
N TYR A 56 -3.66 7.34 20.80
CA TYR A 56 -3.38 7.07 19.39
C TYR A 56 -2.06 6.33 19.19
N ARG A 57 -1.05 6.65 20.01
CA ARG A 57 0.21 5.90 20.03
C ARG A 57 -0.04 4.42 20.35
N ASP A 58 -0.81 4.15 21.39
CA ASP A 58 -1.02 2.78 21.88
C ASP A 58 -1.88 2.00 20.88
N MET A 59 -2.92 2.62 20.31
CA MET A 59 -3.72 2.06 19.21
C MET A 59 -2.85 1.68 17.99
N LEU A 60 -1.97 2.59 17.55
CA LEU A 60 -1.06 2.32 16.44
C LEU A 60 -0.11 1.15 16.76
N LEU A 61 0.43 1.07 17.98
CA LEU A 61 1.29 -0.06 18.38
C LEU A 61 0.54 -1.39 18.39
N HIS A 62 -0.71 -1.41 18.86
CA HIS A 62 -1.52 -2.63 18.83
C HIS A 62 -1.72 -3.12 17.40
N THR A 63 -2.06 -2.21 16.49
CA THR A 63 -2.34 -2.55 15.10
C THR A 63 -1.05 -2.92 14.35
N ALA A 64 0.03 -2.14 14.53
CA ALA A 64 1.35 -2.48 13.99
C ALA A 64 1.85 -3.87 14.44
N THR A 65 1.55 -4.25 15.67
CA THR A 65 1.91 -5.57 16.21
C THR A 65 1.03 -6.68 15.63
N GLU A 66 -0.23 -6.39 15.35
CA GLU A 66 -1.11 -7.29 14.59
C GLU A 66 -0.57 -7.54 13.17
N GLU A 67 -0.09 -6.51 12.47
CA GLU A 67 0.46 -6.68 11.12
C GLU A 67 1.70 -7.58 11.07
N ILE A 68 2.48 -7.67 12.16
CA ILE A 68 3.54 -8.68 12.27
C ILE A 68 2.96 -10.09 12.15
N GLY A 69 1.80 -10.34 12.76
CA GLY A 69 1.09 -11.61 12.67
C GLY A 69 0.57 -11.90 11.25
N HIS A 70 0.14 -10.88 10.52
CA HIS A 70 -0.29 -11.02 9.12
C HIS A 70 0.89 -11.37 8.21
N ILE A 71 2.04 -10.71 8.40
CA ILE A 71 3.29 -11.07 7.73
C ILE A 71 3.67 -12.53 8.03
N GLU A 72 3.57 -12.97 9.29
CA GLU A 72 3.86 -14.36 9.66
C GLU A 72 2.92 -15.36 8.99
N MET A 73 1.62 -15.07 8.97
CA MET A 73 0.62 -15.89 8.27
C MET A 73 0.90 -16.00 6.78
N LEU A 74 1.15 -14.88 6.10
CA LEU A 74 1.45 -14.85 4.67
C LEU A 74 2.78 -15.54 4.35
N ALA A 75 3.83 -15.32 5.16
CA ALA A 75 5.10 -15.99 5.00
C ALA A 75 4.97 -17.51 5.15
N THR A 76 4.14 -17.96 6.10
CA THR A 76 3.79 -19.36 6.28
C THR A 76 3.03 -19.90 5.07
N ALA A 77 2.04 -19.15 4.55
CA ALA A 77 1.28 -19.53 3.37
C ALA A 77 2.17 -19.65 2.12
N VAL A 78 3.15 -18.76 1.93
CA VAL A 78 4.15 -18.87 0.86
C VAL A 78 4.95 -20.17 1.01
N ALA A 79 5.48 -20.46 2.20
CA ALA A 79 6.26 -21.67 2.43
C ALA A 79 5.43 -22.94 2.15
N MET A 80 4.18 -22.98 2.64
CA MET A 80 3.27 -24.12 2.41
C MET A 80 2.90 -24.28 0.93
N ASN A 81 2.72 -23.19 0.17
CA ASN A 81 2.48 -23.28 -1.27
C ASN A 81 3.72 -23.69 -2.08
N LEU A 82 4.91 -23.52 -1.51
CA LEU A 82 6.18 -23.98 -2.09
C LEU A 82 6.51 -25.41 -1.68
N GLU A 83 5.72 -26.06 -0.83
CA GLU A 83 5.91 -27.46 -0.46
C GLU A 83 5.83 -28.34 -1.71
N ASN A 84 6.86 -29.18 -1.91
CA ASN A 84 7.02 -30.07 -3.06
C ASN A 84 7.25 -29.36 -4.41
N ALA A 85 7.48 -28.05 -4.42
CA ALA A 85 7.87 -27.34 -5.65
C ALA A 85 9.19 -27.90 -6.21
N PRO A 86 9.30 -28.13 -7.54
CA PRO A 86 10.48 -28.75 -8.12
C PRO A 86 11.71 -27.83 -7.98
N THR A 87 12.82 -28.38 -7.49
CA THR A 87 14.07 -27.61 -7.32
C THR A 87 14.98 -27.63 -8.55
N LYS A 88 14.71 -28.56 -9.48
CA LYS A 88 15.44 -28.70 -10.74
C LYS A 88 14.47 -28.88 -11.90
N VAL A 89 14.80 -28.29 -13.05
CA VAL A 89 14.05 -28.50 -14.32
C VAL A 89 14.00 -29.98 -14.72
N GLN A 90 14.99 -30.78 -14.33
CA GLN A 90 15.02 -32.23 -14.56
C GLN A 90 14.09 -33.03 -13.62
N GLU A 91 13.89 -32.56 -12.38
CA GLU A 91 12.89 -33.13 -11.46
C GLU A 91 11.48 -32.88 -12.02
N ALA A 92 11.27 -31.72 -12.65
CA ALA A 92 10.06 -31.40 -13.39
C ALA A 92 9.82 -32.34 -14.61
N GLY A 93 10.86 -32.76 -15.32
CA GLY A 93 10.73 -33.67 -16.48
C GLY A 93 10.64 -35.16 -16.14
N ALA A 94 11.15 -35.58 -14.97
CA ALA A 94 11.17 -36.97 -14.51
C ALA A 94 10.02 -37.31 -13.54
N ALA A 95 9.30 -36.30 -13.07
CA ALA A 95 8.16 -36.47 -12.19
C ALA A 95 6.95 -36.97 -13.00
N ASP A 96 6.68 -38.27 -12.82
CA ASP A 96 5.59 -39.05 -13.39
C ASP A 96 4.23 -38.33 -13.33
N ALA A 97 3.24 -38.81 -14.09
CA ALA A 97 1.86 -38.28 -14.15
C ALA A 97 1.22 -38.00 -12.76
N ILE A 98 1.75 -38.62 -11.70
CA ILE A 98 1.40 -38.45 -10.29
C ILE A 98 1.76 -37.05 -9.76
N VAL A 99 2.93 -36.49 -10.06
CA VAL A 99 3.32 -35.15 -9.55
C VAL A 99 2.62 -34.04 -10.32
N GLY A 100 2.42 -34.22 -11.63
CA GLY A 100 1.53 -33.36 -12.41
C GLY A 100 0.11 -33.34 -11.82
N ALA A 101 -0.43 -34.49 -11.41
CA ALA A 101 -1.74 -34.57 -10.75
C ALA A 101 -1.79 -33.92 -9.35
N VAL A 102 -0.69 -33.95 -8.58
CA VAL A 102 -0.58 -33.30 -7.26
C VAL A 102 -0.46 -31.77 -7.38
N MET A 103 0.15 -31.26 -8.46
CA MET A 103 0.25 -29.83 -8.76
C MET A 103 -0.80 -29.34 -9.77
N GLY A 104 -2.04 -29.86 -9.69
CA GLY A 104 -3.19 -29.34 -10.43
C GLY A 104 -3.19 -29.61 -11.95
N GLY A 105 -2.34 -30.49 -12.45
CA GLY A 105 -2.26 -30.90 -13.85
C GLY A 105 -1.37 -30.03 -14.73
N GLU A 106 -0.63 -29.07 -14.17
CA GLU A 106 0.24 -28.18 -14.93
C GLU A 106 1.56 -28.83 -15.36
N ASN A 107 2.13 -28.35 -16.49
CA ASN A 107 3.44 -28.80 -16.95
C ASN A 107 4.52 -28.37 -15.96
N PRO A 108 5.31 -29.29 -15.39
CA PRO A 108 6.31 -28.95 -14.39
C PRO A 108 7.38 -27.93 -14.85
N ARG A 109 7.63 -27.82 -16.16
CA ARG A 109 8.49 -26.78 -16.74
C ARG A 109 7.85 -25.39 -16.62
N HIS A 110 6.55 -25.28 -16.87
CA HIS A 110 5.80 -24.03 -16.74
C HIS A 110 5.78 -23.57 -15.28
N ILE A 111 5.62 -24.50 -14.33
CA ILE A 111 5.69 -24.21 -12.89
C ILE A 111 7.07 -23.65 -12.53
N ALA A 112 8.15 -24.33 -12.93
CA ALA A 112 9.50 -23.87 -12.66
C ALA A 112 9.81 -22.49 -13.28
N GLU A 113 9.30 -22.20 -14.47
CA GLU A 113 9.44 -20.91 -15.16
C GLU A 113 8.55 -19.80 -14.55
N GLY A 114 7.42 -20.17 -13.95
CA GLY A 114 6.49 -19.24 -13.30
C GLY A 114 6.89 -18.81 -11.89
N MET A 115 7.64 -19.65 -11.18
CA MET A 115 8.17 -19.37 -9.84
C MET A 115 9.12 -18.18 -9.82
N LEU A 116 9.26 -17.53 -8.66
CA LEU A 116 10.37 -16.60 -8.45
C LEU A 116 11.66 -17.41 -8.27
N HIS A 117 12.65 -17.20 -9.14
CA HIS A 117 13.97 -17.81 -8.97
C HIS A 117 14.60 -17.51 -7.60
N LYS A 118 14.22 -16.39 -6.98
CA LYS A 118 14.66 -16.04 -5.63
C LYS A 118 14.14 -16.99 -4.54
N HIS A 119 12.98 -17.61 -4.75
CA HIS A 119 12.49 -18.71 -3.90
C HIS A 119 13.44 -19.90 -3.92
N LEU A 120 13.99 -20.23 -5.09
CA LEU A 120 14.94 -21.34 -5.27
C LEU A 120 16.35 -20.99 -4.79
N LEU A 121 16.88 -19.86 -5.24
CA LEU A 121 18.31 -19.54 -5.14
C LEU A 121 18.69 -18.79 -3.87
N SER A 122 17.74 -18.11 -3.21
CA SER A 122 18.06 -17.23 -2.09
C SER A 122 17.31 -17.57 -0.80
N SER A 123 15.98 -17.77 -0.87
CA SER A 123 15.19 -18.00 0.35
C SER A 123 15.00 -19.47 0.70
N GLY A 124 15.33 -20.41 -0.19
CA GLY A 124 15.22 -21.84 0.09
C GLY A 124 13.78 -22.28 0.31
N MET A 125 12.88 -21.93 -0.62
CA MET A 125 11.44 -22.20 -0.59
C MET A 125 10.67 -21.46 0.52
N ALA A 126 11.12 -20.26 0.89
CA ALA A 126 10.44 -19.41 1.86
C ALA A 126 10.09 -18.02 1.30
N ALA A 127 9.19 -17.31 1.98
CA ALA A 127 8.97 -15.89 1.74
C ALA A 127 10.25 -15.06 1.99
N PHE A 128 10.27 -13.85 1.43
CA PHE A 128 11.31 -12.87 1.65
C PHE A 128 10.69 -11.47 1.51
N PRO A 129 11.31 -10.39 2.04
CA PRO A 129 10.71 -9.05 2.05
C PRO A 129 10.80 -8.37 0.68
N GLY A 130 10.08 -8.92 -0.31
CA GLY A 130 9.96 -8.37 -1.66
C GLY A 130 8.64 -8.75 -2.31
N ASN A 131 8.34 -8.08 -3.41
CA ASN A 131 7.06 -8.19 -4.10
C ASN A 131 6.98 -9.43 -5.02
N SER A 132 5.89 -9.57 -5.79
CA SER A 132 5.69 -10.71 -6.71
C SER A 132 6.66 -10.77 -7.89
N ASP A 133 7.48 -9.74 -8.11
CA ASP A 133 8.57 -9.73 -9.08
C ASP A 133 9.96 -9.85 -8.42
N GLY A 134 9.99 -10.03 -7.10
CA GLY A 134 11.22 -10.20 -6.32
C GLY A 134 11.96 -8.91 -6.01
N VAL A 135 11.38 -7.74 -6.32
CA VAL A 135 11.91 -6.42 -5.95
C VAL A 135 11.78 -6.27 -4.43
N PRO A 136 12.87 -5.97 -3.70
CA PRO A 136 12.80 -5.73 -2.26
C PRO A 136 11.84 -4.59 -1.92
N PHE A 137 11.15 -4.69 -0.78
CA PHE A 137 10.28 -3.61 -0.32
C PHE A 137 11.09 -2.33 -0.10
N ASP A 138 10.63 -1.22 -0.69
CA ASP A 138 11.22 0.11 -0.49
C ASP A 138 10.55 0.81 0.70
N MET A 139 11.33 1.04 1.76
CA MET A 139 10.88 1.74 2.96
C MET A 139 10.49 3.21 2.72
N ASN A 140 10.78 3.80 1.54
CA ASN A 140 10.24 5.10 1.15
C ASN A 140 8.70 5.12 1.02
N HIS A 141 8.05 3.95 1.02
CA HIS A 141 6.59 3.83 1.08
C HIS A 141 6.00 3.88 2.49
N ILE A 142 6.81 4.13 3.52
CA ILE A 142 6.36 4.37 4.88
C ILE A 142 6.04 5.86 5.07
N TYR A 143 4.78 6.17 5.36
CA TYR A 143 4.32 7.55 5.58
C TYR A 143 4.06 7.80 7.06
N ALA A 144 4.99 8.48 7.72
CA ALA A 144 4.90 8.88 9.12
C ALA A 144 5.26 10.37 9.27
N SER A 145 4.32 11.24 8.92
CA SER A 145 4.53 12.68 8.85
C SER A 145 4.62 13.36 10.22
N GLY A 146 4.11 12.69 11.27
CA GLY A 146 3.96 13.27 12.61
C GLY A 146 2.68 14.09 12.77
N ASN A 147 1.91 14.30 11.69
CA ASN A 147 0.56 14.84 11.76
C ASN A 147 -0.44 13.68 11.80
N ILE A 148 -1.12 13.51 12.95
CA ILE A 148 -2.02 12.38 13.16
C ILE A 148 -3.14 12.29 12.13
N ALA A 149 -3.73 13.42 11.71
CA ALA A 149 -4.80 13.40 10.73
C ALA A 149 -4.29 12.97 9.35
N ALA A 150 -3.16 13.54 8.90
CA ALA A 150 -2.52 13.14 7.63
C ALA A 150 -2.16 11.66 7.62
N ASP A 151 -1.56 11.19 8.73
CA ASP A 151 -1.13 9.80 8.89
C ASP A 151 -2.34 8.84 8.87
N MET A 152 -3.49 9.20 9.46
CA MET A 152 -4.71 8.39 9.35
C MET A 152 -5.25 8.32 7.92
N TYR A 153 -5.21 9.40 7.14
CA TYR A 153 -5.58 9.35 5.71
C TYR A 153 -4.63 8.43 4.92
N CYS A 154 -3.33 8.46 5.21
CA CYS A 154 -2.36 7.53 4.64
C CYS A 154 -2.66 6.08 5.02
N ASN A 155 -3.12 5.83 6.25
CA ASN A 155 -3.48 4.49 6.73
C ASN A 155 -4.76 3.99 6.05
N VAL A 156 -5.80 4.82 5.93
CA VAL A 156 -7.01 4.49 5.15
C VAL A 156 -6.65 4.12 3.71
N ALA A 157 -5.77 4.89 3.07
CA ALA A 157 -5.31 4.59 1.72
C ALA A 157 -4.55 3.26 1.66
N ALA A 158 -3.64 3.00 2.59
CA ALA A 158 -2.88 1.75 2.65
C ALA A 158 -3.83 0.54 2.76
N GLU A 159 -4.74 0.55 3.73
CA GLU A 159 -5.71 -0.52 3.95
C GLU A 159 -6.69 -0.70 2.79
N ALA A 160 -7.14 0.39 2.16
CA ALA A 160 -8.04 0.30 1.00
C ALA A 160 -7.34 -0.38 -0.19
N THR A 161 -6.06 -0.07 -0.41
CA THR A 161 -5.25 -0.69 -1.47
C THR A 161 -4.86 -2.12 -1.13
N GLY A 162 -4.49 -2.41 0.13
CA GLY A 162 -4.20 -3.75 0.65
C GLY A 162 -5.41 -4.66 0.52
N ARG A 163 -6.58 -4.21 0.95
CA ARG A 163 -7.84 -4.96 0.78
C ARG A 163 -8.19 -5.23 -0.66
N THR A 164 -7.92 -4.28 -1.56
CA THR A 164 -8.12 -4.49 -3.00
C THR A 164 -7.19 -5.60 -3.52
N LEU A 165 -5.94 -5.61 -3.09
CA LEU A 165 -4.99 -6.68 -3.41
C LEU A 165 -5.43 -8.02 -2.80
N ALA A 166 -5.84 -8.05 -1.53
CA ALA A 166 -6.30 -9.25 -0.84
C ALA A 166 -7.50 -9.90 -1.56
N VAL A 167 -8.47 -9.10 -2.03
CA VAL A 167 -9.60 -9.61 -2.84
C VAL A 167 -9.12 -10.18 -4.18
N ARG A 168 -8.13 -9.55 -4.84
CA ARG A 168 -7.53 -10.09 -6.08
C ARG A 168 -6.80 -11.40 -5.85
N LEU A 169 -6.02 -11.51 -4.77
CA LEU A 169 -5.31 -12.73 -4.39
C LEU A 169 -6.28 -13.83 -4.00
N SER A 170 -7.34 -13.51 -3.26
CA SER A 170 -8.43 -14.44 -2.98
C SER A 170 -9.02 -14.96 -4.28
N ASN A 171 -9.35 -14.09 -5.25
CA ASN A 171 -9.89 -14.50 -6.56
C ASN A 171 -8.92 -15.34 -7.40
N ALA A 172 -7.62 -15.19 -7.20
CA ALA A 172 -6.57 -15.89 -7.95
C ALA A 172 -6.32 -17.33 -7.48
N THR A 173 -6.96 -17.79 -6.41
CA THR A 173 -6.88 -19.18 -5.93
C THR A 173 -8.26 -19.83 -5.83
N ASN A 174 -8.29 -21.16 -5.92
CA ASN A 174 -9.46 -22.00 -5.60
C ASN A 174 -9.23 -22.87 -4.36
N ASP A 175 -8.06 -22.77 -3.72
CA ASP A 175 -7.72 -23.54 -2.52
C ASP A 175 -8.63 -23.12 -1.34
N PRO A 176 -9.41 -24.04 -0.74
CA PRO A 176 -10.35 -23.70 0.33
C PRO A 176 -9.69 -23.15 1.59
N GLY A 177 -8.49 -23.62 1.93
CA GLY A 177 -7.75 -23.11 3.08
C GLY A 177 -7.18 -21.71 2.86
N MET A 178 -6.70 -21.41 1.64
CA MET A 178 -6.30 -20.05 1.27
C MET A 178 -7.49 -19.09 1.22
N LYS A 179 -8.64 -19.55 0.71
CA LYS A 179 -9.89 -18.75 0.74
C LYS A 179 -10.29 -18.38 2.17
N ASP A 180 -10.17 -19.31 3.11
CA ASP A 180 -10.46 -19.10 4.52
C ASP A 180 -9.53 -18.06 5.14
N MET A 181 -8.21 -18.21 4.95
CA MET A 181 -7.21 -17.22 5.39
C MET A 181 -7.47 -15.83 4.81
N TRP A 182 -7.76 -15.73 3.50
CA TRP A 182 -8.08 -14.45 2.88
C TRP A 182 -9.36 -13.83 3.40
N SER A 183 -10.37 -14.65 3.73
CA SER A 183 -11.60 -14.14 4.34
C SER A 183 -11.34 -13.46 5.68
N PHE A 184 -10.37 -13.97 6.45
CA PHE A 184 -9.91 -13.36 7.69
C PHE A 184 -9.16 -12.04 7.43
N LEU A 185 -8.13 -12.04 6.57
CA LEU A 185 -7.33 -10.83 6.29
C LEU A 185 -8.21 -9.70 5.72
N ILE A 186 -9.08 -9.99 4.75
CA ILE A 186 -10.02 -8.99 4.19
C ILE A 186 -10.96 -8.42 5.28
N ALA A 187 -11.33 -9.22 6.29
CA ALA A 187 -12.13 -8.75 7.42
C ALA A 187 -11.30 -7.88 8.38
N ARG A 188 -10.01 -8.14 8.54
CA ARG A 188 -9.10 -7.29 9.32
C ARG A 188 -8.92 -5.92 8.65
N ASP A 189 -8.63 -5.88 7.35
CA ASP A 189 -8.54 -4.62 6.60
C ASP A 189 -9.84 -3.80 6.70
N THR A 190 -10.99 -4.47 6.75
CA THR A 190 -12.29 -3.82 6.94
C THR A 190 -12.34 -3.11 8.30
N MET A 191 -11.88 -3.76 9.36
CA MET A 191 -11.82 -3.16 10.70
C MET A 191 -10.80 -2.03 10.76
N HIS A 192 -9.62 -2.21 10.19
CA HIS A 192 -8.56 -1.21 10.23
C HIS A 192 -8.96 0.06 9.46
N GLN A 193 -9.59 -0.06 8.28
CA GLN A 193 -10.17 1.10 7.58
C GLN A 193 -11.12 1.89 8.47
N GLN A 194 -12.05 1.19 9.13
CA GLN A 194 -13.02 1.82 10.02
C GLN A 194 -12.34 2.47 11.23
N GLN A 195 -11.30 1.83 11.78
CA GLN A 195 -10.53 2.34 12.91
C GLN A 195 -9.83 3.67 12.57
N TRP A 196 -9.18 3.76 11.41
CA TRP A 196 -8.51 5.00 10.97
C TRP A 196 -9.50 6.12 10.69
N LEU A 197 -10.66 5.80 10.10
CA LEU A 197 -11.75 6.77 9.90
C LEU A 197 -12.35 7.24 11.23
N ALA A 198 -12.50 6.35 12.21
CA ALA A 198 -12.97 6.73 13.54
C ALA A 198 -12.02 7.71 14.24
N VAL A 199 -10.70 7.56 14.06
CA VAL A 199 -9.74 8.55 14.56
C VAL A 199 -9.91 9.90 13.87
N ILE A 200 -10.14 9.93 12.56
CA ILE A 200 -10.43 11.18 11.84
C ILE A 200 -11.72 11.83 12.39
N GLU A 201 -12.75 11.04 12.67
CA GLU A 201 -13.98 11.52 13.32
C GLU A 201 -13.70 12.12 14.71
N GLU A 202 -12.90 11.45 15.56
CA GLU A 202 -12.50 11.95 16.88
C GLU A 202 -11.70 13.26 16.83
N LEU A 203 -10.97 13.49 15.74
CA LEU A 203 -10.24 14.74 15.49
C LEU A 203 -11.15 15.87 14.98
N GLY A 204 -12.47 15.68 15.03
CA GLY A 204 -13.49 16.64 14.59
C GLY A 204 -14.01 16.39 13.18
N GLY A 205 -13.74 15.21 12.61
CA GLY A 205 -14.19 14.84 11.27
C GLY A 205 -13.65 15.79 10.20
N THR A 206 -14.41 15.95 9.12
CA THR A 206 -14.00 16.81 8.01
C THR A 206 -13.99 18.29 8.38
N GLU A 207 -14.90 18.75 9.25
CA GLU A 207 -14.99 20.16 9.66
C GLU A 207 -13.83 20.56 10.59
N GLY A 208 -13.42 19.65 11.47
CA GLY A 208 -12.36 19.89 12.45
C GLY A 208 -10.95 19.61 11.92
N ALA A 209 -10.75 18.50 11.21
CA ALA A 209 -9.42 18.05 10.80
C ALA A 209 -8.92 18.76 9.53
N LEU A 210 -9.79 19.12 8.59
CA LEU A 210 -9.39 19.72 7.31
C LEU A 210 -9.37 21.26 7.39
N PRO A 211 -8.54 21.94 6.57
CA PRO A 211 -7.45 21.38 5.77
C PRO A 211 -6.36 20.83 6.69
N ILE A 212 -5.55 19.89 6.22
CA ILE A 212 -4.44 19.32 7.00
C ILE A 212 -3.13 19.91 6.47
N PRO A 213 -2.30 20.55 7.33
CA PRO A 213 -2.54 20.83 8.75
C PRO A 213 -3.54 21.97 8.96
N ASN A 214 -4.44 21.82 9.93
CA ASN A 214 -5.43 22.86 10.29
C ASN A 214 -4.84 23.98 11.16
N SER A 215 -3.55 23.88 11.49
CA SER A 215 -2.78 24.88 12.23
C SER A 215 -2.29 26.03 11.35
N PHE A 216 -2.32 25.89 10.02
CA PHE A 216 -2.00 26.99 9.12
C PHE A 216 -3.19 27.96 9.03
N PRO A 217 -3.01 29.28 9.25
CA PRO A 217 -4.10 30.23 9.19
C PRO A 217 -4.72 30.29 7.79
N GLN A 218 -6.00 29.95 7.67
CA GLN A 218 -6.68 29.99 6.38
C GLN A 218 -6.66 31.37 5.74
N SER A 219 -6.64 32.45 6.53
CA SER A 219 -6.53 33.83 6.02
C SER A 219 -5.24 34.11 5.25
N GLU A 220 -4.21 33.28 5.40
CA GLU A 220 -2.94 33.40 4.66
C GLU A 220 -2.96 32.63 3.34
N GLU A 221 -3.96 31.78 3.10
CA GLU A 221 -4.17 31.13 1.80
C GLU A 221 -4.66 32.14 0.76
N ASN A 222 -4.43 31.83 -0.52
CA ASN A 222 -5.06 32.58 -1.60
C ASN A 222 -6.56 32.24 -1.67
N GLN A 223 -7.38 33.08 -1.04
CA GLN A 223 -8.84 32.92 -0.92
C GLN A 223 -9.57 32.81 -2.26
N LYS A 224 -8.95 33.28 -3.36
CA LYS A 224 -9.53 33.14 -4.70
C LYS A 224 -9.54 31.68 -5.16
N PHE A 225 -8.63 30.84 -4.65
CA PHE A 225 -8.33 29.54 -5.25
C PHE A 225 -8.48 28.34 -4.31
N ASN A 226 -8.50 28.52 -2.99
CA ASN A 226 -8.48 27.43 -2.01
C ASN A 226 -9.68 26.47 -2.03
N TYR A 227 -10.76 26.80 -2.75
CA TYR A 227 -11.89 25.89 -3.03
C TYR A 227 -12.28 25.83 -4.52
N SER A 228 -11.40 26.28 -5.43
CA SER A 228 -11.68 26.25 -6.87
C SER A 228 -11.12 25.00 -7.52
N PHE A 229 -11.96 24.26 -8.25
CA PHE A 229 -11.50 23.25 -9.21
C PHE A 229 -11.01 23.92 -10.50
N PHE A 230 -9.78 23.60 -10.90
CA PHE A 230 -9.16 24.15 -12.09
C PHE A 230 -9.51 23.30 -13.32
N ALA A 231 -10.39 23.80 -14.18
CA ALA A 231 -10.69 23.19 -15.45
C ALA A 231 -9.59 23.53 -16.47
N THR A 232 -8.76 22.54 -16.82
CA THR A 232 -7.56 22.75 -17.67
C THR A 232 -7.78 22.45 -19.14
N ASN A 233 -8.95 21.90 -19.49
CA ASN A 233 -9.27 21.58 -20.86
C ASN A 233 -9.39 22.87 -21.70
N ARG A 234 -8.67 22.89 -22.83
CA ARG A 234 -8.59 24.04 -23.75
C ARG A 234 -9.55 23.97 -24.93
N ASN A 235 -10.17 22.82 -25.17
CA ASN A 235 -11.03 22.64 -26.35
C ASN A 235 -12.43 23.26 -26.19
N GLY A 236 -12.69 24.00 -25.11
CA GLY A 236 -13.97 24.65 -24.83
C GLY A 236 -15.05 23.71 -24.30
N ALA A 237 -14.77 22.43 -24.08
CA ALA A 237 -15.71 21.54 -23.41
C ALA A 237 -15.93 22.02 -21.97
N PRO A 238 -17.18 21.98 -21.47
CA PRO A 238 -17.47 22.38 -20.11
C PRO A 238 -16.73 21.48 -19.12
N PRO A 239 -16.31 22.01 -17.97
CA PRO A 239 -15.81 21.21 -16.86
C PRO A 239 -16.84 20.13 -16.45
N PRO A 240 -16.40 18.95 -16.01
CA PRO A 240 -17.30 17.93 -15.49
C PRO A 240 -18.11 18.46 -14.31
N GLU A 241 -19.40 18.14 -14.26
CA GLU A 241 -20.23 18.46 -13.10
C GLU A 241 -20.00 17.42 -11.98
N GLY A 242 -19.77 17.91 -10.77
CA GLY A 242 -19.62 17.05 -9.60
C GLY A 242 -19.78 17.81 -8.28
N ARG A 243 -19.86 17.07 -7.17
CA ARG A 243 -19.94 17.69 -5.83
C ARG A 243 -18.73 18.57 -5.52
N TRP A 244 -17.59 18.30 -6.16
CA TRP A 244 -16.33 19.02 -6.05
C TRP A 244 -16.23 20.24 -6.99
N THR A 245 -17.23 20.53 -7.84
CA THR A 245 -17.28 21.75 -8.68
C THR A 245 -18.26 22.81 -8.21
N ALA A 246 -19.19 22.47 -7.31
CA ALA A 246 -20.23 23.39 -6.84
C ALA A 246 -20.73 23.03 -5.43
N GLY A 247 -21.23 24.06 -4.72
CA GLY A 247 -21.84 23.93 -3.38
C GLY A 247 -20.82 23.97 -2.25
N PRO A 248 -21.23 23.82 -0.97
CA PRO A 248 -20.35 23.97 0.19
C PRO A 248 -19.11 23.07 0.13
N SER A 249 -17.96 23.48 0.63
CA SER A 249 -16.80 22.59 0.77
C SER A 249 -17.07 21.49 1.82
N ILE A 250 -16.30 20.40 1.79
CA ILE A 250 -16.46 19.26 2.72
C ILE A 250 -16.11 19.62 4.16
N ASP A 251 -15.22 20.60 4.34
CA ASP A 251 -14.86 21.17 5.65
C ASP A 251 -15.80 22.31 6.09
N GLY A 252 -16.77 22.69 5.27
CA GLY A 252 -17.74 23.75 5.56
C GLY A 252 -17.18 25.18 5.54
N LYS A 253 -15.92 25.37 5.16
CA LYS A 253 -15.20 26.67 5.26
C LYS A 253 -15.26 27.52 3.99
N GLY A 254 -15.80 26.98 2.90
CA GLY A 254 -15.97 27.67 1.63
C GLY A 254 -17.07 27.05 0.75
N ASN A 255 -17.06 27.42 -0.53
CA ASN A 255 -17.87 26.76 -1.55
C ASN A 255 -16.95 26.30 -2.67
N PHE A 256 -17.15 25.06 -3.14
CA PHE A 256 -16.56 24.63 -4.39
C PHE A 256 -17.05 25.49 -5.54
N SER A 257 -16.11 25.88 -6.38
CA SER A 257 -16.36 26.62 -7.61
C SER A 257 -15.48 26.08 -8.73
N VAL A 258 -15.80 26.41 -9.97
CA VAL A 258 -14.94 26.13 -11.11
C VAL A 258 -14.15 27.39 -11.45
N PHE A 259 -12.86 27.21 -11.67
CA PHE A 259 -12.01 28.19 -12.35
C PHE A 259 -11.59 27.63 -13.71
N GLN A 260 -11.98 28.29 -14.81
CA GLN A 260 -11.47 27.95 -16.13
C GLN A 260 -10.01 28.38 -16.20
N ASN A 261 -9.10 27.41 -16.27
CA ASN A 261 -7.68 27.70 -16.09
C ASN A 261 -7.12 28.51 -17.25
N GLU A 262 -6.40 29.58 -16.93
CA GLU A 262 -5.68 30.44 -17.85
C GLU A 262 -4.26 30.74 -17.30
N PRO A 263 -3.27 31.04 -18.16
CA PRO A 263 -1.96 31.46 -17.70
C PRO A 263 -2.05 32.77 -16.88
N MET A 264 -1.75 32.69 -15.58
CA MET A 264 -1.76 33.86 -14.68
C MET A 264 -0.34 34.35 -14.30
N GLY A 265 0.69 33.61 -14.71
CA GLY A 265 2.09 33.93 -14.44
C GLY A 265 2.79 34.62 -15.61
N GLN A 266 4.01 35.07 -15.37
CA GLN A 266 4.91 35.59 -16.39
C GLN A 266 5.48 34.48 -17.28
N GLU A 267 5.97 34.84 -18.46
CA GLU A 267 6.88 33.99 -19.23
C GLU A 267 8.21 33.84 -18.47
N PRO A 268 8.67 32.60 -18.17
CA PRO A 268 9.90 32.41 -17.42
C PRO A 268 11.12 32.68 -18.31
N VAL A 269 11.92 33.68 -17.92
CA VAL A 269 13.25 33.94 -18.50
C VAL A 269 14.29 33.67 -17.43
N LEU A 270 15.04 32.57 -17.58
CA LEU A 270 16.06 32.16 -16.62
C LEU A 270 17.38 32.91 -16.85
N GLY A 271 18.13 33.13 -15.78
CA GLY A 271 19.48 33.68 -15.86
C GLY A 271 20.47 32.71 -16.52
N PRO A 272 21.63 33.21 -16.99
CA PRO A 272 22.68 32.36 -17.53
C PRO A 272 23.24 31.42 -16.47
N ALA A 273 23.94 30.37 -16.92
CA ALA A 273 24.61 29.43 -16.03
C ALA A 273 25.73 30.12 -15.24
N ARG A 274 25.98 29.64 -14.01
CA ARG A 274 27.08 30.17 -13.20
C ARG A 274 28.44 29.75 -13.78
N PRO A 275 29.51 30.56 -13.64
CA PRO A 275 30.85 30.20 -14.12
C PRO A 275 31.41 28.89 -13.56
N ASP A 276 31.02 28.50 -12.35
CA ASP A 276 31.46 27.29 -11.65
C ASP A 276 30.54 26.08 -11.87
N SER A 277 29.54 26.19 -12.76
CA SER A 277 28.59 25.11 -13.04
C SER A 277 29.10 24.04 -14.00
N GLY A 278 30.21 24.32 -14.71
CA GLY A 278 30.70 23.44 -15.78
C GLY A 278 29.84 23.46 -17.05
N ALA A 279 28.95 24.45 -17.18
CA ALA A 279 28.23 24.70 -18.42
C ALA A 279 29.17 25.15 -19.56
N GLU A 280 28.68 25.06 -20.79
CA GLU A 280 29.41 25.57 -21.95
C GLU A 280 29.69 27.07 -21.82
N THR A 281 30.79 27.54 -22.41
CA THR A 281 31.24 28.94 -22.25
C THR A 281 30.16 29.94 -22.70
N GLN A 282 29.37 29.58 -23.71
CA GLN A 282 28.29 30.38 -24.28
C GLN A 282 27.05 30.47 -23.37
N GLN A 283 26.94 29.61 -22.37
CA GLN A 283 25.84 29.59 -21.42
C GLN A 283 26.14 30.35 -20.13
N ILE A 284 27.42 30.67 -19.88
CA ILE A 284 27.87 31.41 -18.70
C ILE A 284 27.67 32.91 -18.94
N GLY A 285 27.18 33.63 -17.94
CA GLY A 285 26.98 35.08 -18.00
C GLY A 285 27.13 35.79 -16.67
#